data_AF-E8R281-F1
#
_entry.id   AF-E8R281-F1
#
_cell.length_a   1.000
_cell.length_b   1.000
_cell.length_c   1.000
_cell.angle_alpha   90.00
_cell.angle_beta   90.00
_cell.angle_gamma   90.00
#
_symmetry.space_group_name_H-M   'P 1'
#
loop_
_entity.id
_entity.type
_entity.pdbx_description
1 polymer ?
#
loop_
_entity_poly.entity_id
_entity_poly.type
_entity_poly.pdbx_seq_one_letter_code
_entity_poly.pdbx_strand_id
1 'polypeptide(L)'
;MEAAHPLTTVPRRPHSQRNPTWRHAGRSLVIAWMTIAGGLAASGCGSTRMTHTPRTATEQLLLTSAWDDAVKRIDFSPLSGVPVHLDTTNLKGHSDEGWIASSLRQALLTHGALLRTKPEEARWIVEPRVGVYGTDSSDWMIGLPQLTIPITIPGLPMGTIPEVPIYKKSHQRGVARLALFAYDRQSGQVVWTSGTVTADADNRNTHLGAIGPIQSGTLHRRDESGYLPAMPGLTTQGGVHFDEPPALIVPAVPPPPLPPPPLPLEAAPEPDPMAAPLGLPPRILGDGMDLKK
;
A
#
# COMPACT_ATOMS: atom_id res chain seq x y z
N MET A 1 -69.71 83.21 46.00
CA MET A 1 -70.10 82.09 46.88
C MET A 1 -70.63 80.97 46.00
N GLU A 2 -70.40 79.73 46.43
CA GLU A 2 -70.55 78.44 45.73
C GLU A 2 -69.60 78.24 44.52
N ALA A 3 -68.49 77.49 44.57
CA ALA A 3 -68.27 76.08 44.97
C ALA A 3 -69.14 75.11 44.14
N ALA A 4 -68.69 73.97 43.61
CA ALA A 4 -67.40 73.31 43.45
C ALA A 4 -67.68 72.05 42.57
N HIS A 5 -66.69 71.61 41.79
CA HIS A 5 -66.15 70.24 41.76
C HIS A 5 -65.70 69.75 40.37
N PRO A 6 -64.54 69.06 40.30
CA PRO A 6 -63.86 68.66 39.06
C PRO A 6 -64.04 67.16 38.74
N LEU A 7 -64.03 66.79 37.45
CA LEU A 7 -63.86 65.40 37.02
C LEU A 7 -62.98 65.36 35.75
N THR A 8 -61.71 64.98 35.90
CA THR A 8 -61.16 63.65 35.57
C THR A 8 -60.84 63.49 34.08
N THR A 9 -59.65 63.93 33.69
CA THR A 9 -59.04 63.60 32.41
C THR A 9 -58.62 62.12 32.39
N VAL A 10 -59.29 61.34 31.54
CA VAL A 10 -58.95 59.93 31.26
C VAL A 10 -57.63 59.87 30.49
N PRO A 11 -56.59 59.16 30.96
CA PRO A 11 -55.38 58.94 30.17
C PRO A 11 -55.67 57.92 29.06
N ARG A 12 -55.52 58.34 27.79
CA ARG A 12 -55.54 57.44 26.63
C ARG A 12 -54.38 56.45 26.74
N ARG A 13 -54.70 55.15 26.77
CA ARG A 13 -53.69 54.07 26.69
C ARG A 13 -52.93 54.17 25.37
N PRO A 14 -51.60 54.02 25.35
CA PRO A 14 -50.86 53.90 24.10
C PRO A 14 -51.22 52.58 23.42
N HIS A 15 -51.61 52.68 22.15
CA HIS A 15 -51.90 51.53 21.29
C HIS A 15 -50.61 50.73 21.10
N SER A 16 -50.53 49.55 21.71
CA SER A 16 -49.48 48.57 21.46
C SER A 16 -49.52 48.17 19.97
N GLN A 17 -48.61 48.73 19.18
CA GLN A 17 -48.30 48.21 17.84
C GLN A 17 -47.46 46.95 18.04
N ARG A 18 -48.10 45.78 17.88
CA ARG A 18 -47.39 44.50 17.80
C ARG A 18 -46.82 44.40 16.40
N ASN A 19 -45.54 44.73 16.24
CA ASN A 19 -44.83 44.66 14.98
C ASN A 19 -44.82 43.20 14.48
N PRO A 20 -45.42 42.87 13.33
CA PRO A 20 -45.53 41.48 12.85
C PRO A 20 -44.20 40.93 12.28
N THR A 21 -43.12 41.71 12.31
CA THR A 21 -41.84 41.39 11.66
C THR A 21 -41.02 40.30 12.36
N TRP A 22 -41.31 40.00 13.64
CA TRP A 22 -40.52 39.06 14.43
C TRP A 22 -40.71 37.58 14.04
N ARG A 23 -41.88 37.21 13.51
CA ARG A 23 -42.18 35.81 13.12
C ARG A 23 -41.51 35.40 11.81
N HIS A 24 -41.20 36.37 10.95
CA HIS A 24 -40.52 36.12 9.68
C HIS A 24 -38.99 36.13 9.84
N ALA A 25 -38.46 36.94 10.77
CA ALA A 25 -37.03 36.96 11.08
C ALA A 25 -36.54 35.61 11.63
N GLY A 26 -37.27 35.00 12.57
CA GLY A 26 -36.91 33.70 13.15
C GLY A 26 -37.00 32.53 12.16
N ARG A 27 -38.04 32.50 11.31
CA ARG A 27 -38.20 31.43 10.29
C ARG A 27 -37.14 31.50 9.20
N SER A 28 -36.74 32.70 8.80
CA SER A 28 -35.69 32.90 7.79
C SER A 28 -34.32 32.44 8.32
N LEU A 29 -34.04 32.67 9.61
CA LEU A 29 -32.81 32.23 10.25
C LEU A 29 -32.76 30.70 10.39
N VAL A 30 -33.87 30.06 10.77
CA VAL A 30 -33.94 28.59 10.90
C VAL A 30 -33.76 27.89 9.55
N ILE A 31 -34.36 28.42 8.48
CA ILE A 31 -34.20 27.87 7.13
C ILE A 31 -32.74 28.03 6.66
N ALA A 32 -32.12 29.18 6.91
CA ALA A 32 -30.71 29.42 6.57
C ALA A 32 -29.76 28.43 7.30
N TRP A 33 -29.98 28.19 8.60
CA TRP A 33 -29.21 27.21 9.38
C TRP A 33 -29.44 25.77 8.90
N MET A 34 -30.67 25.39 8.53
CA MET A 34 -30.97 24.07 7.95
C MET A 34 -30.31 23.87 6.58
N THR A 35 -30.24 24.90 5.74
CA THR A 35 -29.54 24.81 4.44
C THR A 35 -28.04 24.71 4.59
N ILE A 36 -27.44 25.39 5.58
CA ILE A 36 -26.00 25.30 5.88
C ILE A 36 -25.65 23.93 6.47
N ALA A 37 -26.47 23.43 7.40
CA ALA A 37 -26.30 22.09 7.97
C ALA A 37 -26.50 20.97 6.93
N GLY A 38 -27.47 21.13 6.02
CA GLY A 38 -27.69 20.21 4.90
C GLY A 38 -26.54 20.21 3.89
N GLY A 39 -25.91 21.37 3.65
CA GLY A 39 -24.72 21.48 2.79
C GLY A 39 -23.48 20.83 3.40
N LEU A 40 -23.29 20.93 4.72
CA LEU A 40 -22.18 20.28 5.42
C LEU A 40 -22.32 18.75 5.50
N ALA A 41 -23.55 18.23 5.51
CA ALA A 41 -23.79 16.78 5.51
C ALA A 41 -23.47 16.11 4.16
N ALA A 42 -23.32 16.87 3.08
CA ALA A 42 -23.00 16.36 1.75
C ALA A 42 -21.49 16.26 1.46
N SER A 43 -20.61 16.74 2.35
CA SER A 43 -19.16 16.55 2.21
C SER A 43 -18.75 15.19 2.76
N GLY A 44 -18.84 14.15 1.93
CA GLY A 44 -18.23 12.86 2.22
C GLY A 44 -16.70 12.98 2.20
N CYS A 45 -16.06 12.78 3.35
CA CYS A 45 -14.60 12.66 3.47
C CYS A 45 -14.20 11.20 3.21
N GLY A 46 -13.75 10.88 2.00
CA GLY A 46 -13.27 9.54 1.63
C GLY A 46 -11.75 9.50 1.53
N SER A 47 -11.07 8.92 2.51
CA SER A 47 -9.70 8.43 2.35
C SER A 47 -9.73 6.90 2.27
N THR A 48 -9.40 6.34 1.10
CA THR A 48 -9.38 4.89 0.93
C THR A 48 -7.98 4.36 1.26
N ARG A 49 -7.83 3.81 2.47
CA ARG A 49 -6.79 2.81 2.74
C ARG A 49 -7.41 1.62 3.45
N MET A 50 -7.90 0.67 2.66
CA MET A 50 -8.17 -0.69 3.13
C MET A 50 -7.36 -1.65 2.28
N THR A 51 -6.44 -2.35 2.93
CA THR A 51 -5.56 -3.33 2.31
C THR A 51 -5.54 -4.55 3.21
N HIS A 52 -5.97 -5.69 2.69
CA HIS A 52 -5.96 -6.98 3.40
C HIS A 52 -4.66 -7.78 3.15
N THR A 53 -3.73 -7.20 2.41
CA THR A 53 -2.40 -7.74 2.06
C THR A 53 -1.28 -6.96 2.77
N PRO A 54 -0.06 -7.54 2.94
CA PRO A 54 1.06 -6.85 3.60
C PRO A 54 1.49 -5.55 2.91
N ARG A 55 1.30 -5.46 1.60
CA ARG A 55 1.59 -4.29 0.76
C ARG A 55 0.35 -3.80 0.03
N THR A 56 0.30 -2.51 -0.26
CA THR A 56 -0.81 -1.93 -1.04
C THR A 56 -0.73 -2.36 -2.51
N ALA A 57 -1.88 -2.41 -3.20
CA ALA A 57 -1.90 -2.70 -4.63
C ALA A 57 -1.06 -1.69 -5.43
N THR A 58 -1.09 -0.41 -5.05
CA THR A 58 -0.27 0.64 -5.66
C THR A 58 1.23 0.35 -5.54
N GLU A 59 1.68 -0.06 -4.36
CA GLU A 59 3.09 -0.41 -4.13
C GLU A 59 3.53 -1.59 -4.99
N GLN A 60 2.72 -2.64 -5.06
CA GLN A 60 3.00 -3.81 -5.90
C GLN A 60 3.04 -3.44 -7.39
N LEU A 61 2.11 -2.58 -7.85
CA LEU A 61 2.09 -2.10 -9.23
C LEU A 61 3.29 -1.20 -9.57
N LEU A 62 3.72 -0.35 -8.64
CA LEU A 62 4.91 0.49 -8.82
C LEU A 62 6.17 -0.35 -8.99
N LEU A 63 6.36 -1.35 -8.13
CA LEU A 63 7.51 -2.25 -8.18
C LEU A 63 7.55 -3.08 -9.46
N THR A 64 6.44 -3.74 -9.79
CA THR A 64 6.33 -4.57 -11.01
C THR A 64 6.46 -3.73 -12.28
N SER A 65 5.86 -2.53 -12.34
CA SER A 65 6.00 -1.63 -13.49
C SER A 65 7.42 -1.13 -13.68
N ALA A 66 8.08 -0.68 -12.60
CA ALA A 66 9.48 -0.23 -12.66
C ALA A 66 10.41 -1.38 -13.07
N TRP A 67 10.17 -2.59 -12.56
CA TRP A 67 10.92 -3.78 -12.95
C TRP A 67 10.77 -4.12 -14.44
N ASP A 68 9.53 -4.19 -14.93
CA ASP A 68 9.24 -4.49 -16.32
C ASP A 68 9.87 -3.46 -17.27
N ASP A 69 9.83 -2.17 -16.90
CA ASP A 69 10.48 -1.10 -17.67
C ASP A 69 12.01 -1.21 -17.65
N ALA A 70 12.60 -1.72 -16.57
CA ALA A 70 14.02 -1.97 -16.51
C ALA A 70 14.42 -3.18 -17.38
N VAL A 71 13.64 -4.27 -17.34
CA VAL A 71 13.89 -5.47 -18.16
C VAL A 71 13.77 -5.16 -19.66
N LYS A 72 12.78 -4.36 -20.08
CA LYS A 72 12.61 -3.95 -21.48
C LYS A 72 13.79 -3.16 -22.07
N ARG A 73 14.58 -2.50 -21.23
CA ARG A 73 15.75 -1.73 -21.67
C ARG A 73 17.00 -2.60 -21.91
N ILE A 74 16.95 -3.88 -21.54
CA ILE A 74 18.06 -4.81 -21.68
C ILE A 74 17.93 -5.56 -23.01
N ASP A 75 19.00 -5.56 -23.81
CA ASP A 75 19.06 -6.34 -25.03
C ASP A 75 19.65 -7.73 -24.79
N PHE A 76 18.80 -8.76 -24.86
CA PHE A 76 19.19 -10.17 -24.72
C PHE A 76 19.54 -10.84 -26.06
N SER A 77 19.51 -10.11 -27.18
CA SER A 77 19.81 -10.65 -28.51
C SER A 77 21.16 -11.40 -28.60
N PRO A 78 22.24 -10.97 -27.90
CA PRO A 78 23.50 -11.71 -27.89
C PRO A 78 23.43 -13.13 -27.29
N LEU A 79 22.38 -13.46 -26.55
CA LEU A 79 22.17 -14.76 -25.91
C LEU A 79 21.28 -15.70 -26.75
N SER A 80 20.84 -15.25 -27.92
CA SER A 80 19.95 -16.02 -28.80
C SER A 80 20.62 -17.30 -29.32
N GLY A 81 19.90 -18.41 -29.31
CA GLY A 81 20.37 -19.71 -29.83
C GLY A 81 21.38 -20.44 -28.96
N VAL A 82 21.78 -19.89 -27.81
CA VAL A 82 22.74 -20.53 -26.89
C VAL A 82 22.00 -21.16 -25.71
N PRO A 83 22.39 -22.38 -25.25
CA PRO A 83 21.86 -22.97 -24.03
C PRO A 83 22.32 -22.16 -22.81
N VAL A 84 21.37 -21.52 -22.15
CA VAL A 84 21.58 -20.59 -21.03
C VAL A 84 20.86 -21.11 -19.79
N HIS A 85 21.49 -20.98 -18.62
CA HIS A 85 20.84 -21.17 -17.33
C HIS A 85 20.76 -19.83 -16.61
N LEU A 86 19.59 -19.51 -16.04
CA LEU A 86 19.42 -18.33 -15.20
C LEU A 86 19.64 -18.73 -13.74
N ASP A 87 20.74 -18.27 -13.15
CA ASP A 87 21.01 -18.47 -11.73
C ASP A 87 20.22 -17.46 -10.91
N THR A 88 19.28 -17.93 -10.09
CA THR A 88 18.44 -17.06 -9.25
C THR A 88 18.94 -16.97 -7.80
N THR A 89 20.12 -17.51 -7.50
CA THR A 89 20.65 -17.57 -6.13
C THR A 89 20.77 -16.20 -5.49
N ASN A 90 21.20 -15.18 -6.25
CA ASN A 90 21.34 -13.80 -5.76
C ASN A 90 20.03 -13.02 -5.67
N LEU A 91 18.91 -13.61 -6.11
CA LEU A 91 17.59 -13.00 -5.98
C LEU A 91 16.95 -13.34 -4.63
N LYS A 92 17.46 -14.36 -3.92
CA LYS A 92 16.96 -14.78 -2.61
C LYS A 92 16.94 -13.62 -1.62
N GLY A 93 15.82 -13.45 -0.95
CA GLY A 93 15.60 -12.39 0.03
C GLY A 93 15.09 -11.07 -0.55
N HIS A 94 15.01 -10.92 -1.87
CA HIS A 94 14.23 -9.85 -2.47
C HIS A 94 12.74 -10.17 -2.33
N SER A 95 11.94 -9.13 -2.08
CA SER A 95 10.50 -9.29 -2.21
C SER A 95 10.13 -9.57 -3.66
N ASP A 96 9.15 -10.44 -3.88
CA ASP A 96 8.69 -10.84 -5.22
C ASP A 96 9.76 -11.58 -6.05
N GLU A 97 10.69 -12.30 -5.40
CA GLU A 97 11.72 -13.14 -6.07
C GLU A 97 11.14 -14.00 -7.20
N GLY A 98 9.98 -14.62 -6.98
CA GLY A 98 9.30 -15.44 -8.00
C GLY A 98 8.93 -14.65 -9.25
N TRP A 99 8.44 -13.41 -9.09
CA TRP A 99 8.12 -12.51 -10.20
C TRP A 99 9.38 -12.06 -10.94
N ILE A 100 10.40 -11.63 -10.20
CA ILE A 100 11.70 -11.19 -10.71
C ILE A 100 12.35 -12.30 -11.54
N ALA A 101 12.41 -13.52 -11.00
CA ALA A 101 12.99 -14.66 -11.70
C ALA A 101 12.17 -15.06 -12.94
N SER A 102 10.83 -15.09 -12.82
CA SER A 102 9.95 -15.49 -13.92
C SER A 102 9.99 -14.50 -15.10
N SER A 103 9.93 -13.20 -14.81
CA SER A 103 9.99 -12.13 -15.82
C SER A 103 11.32 -12.13 -16.59
N LEU A 104 12.45 -12.40 -15.93
CA LEU A 104 13.74 -12.57 -16.61
C LEU A 104 13.78 -13.81 -17.50
N ARG A 105 13.21 -14.95 -17.04
CA ARG A 105 13.07 -16.15 -17.88
C ARG A 105 12.21 -15.86 -19.11
N GLN A 106 11.10 -15.15 -18.93
CA GLN A 106 10.24 -14.74 -20.04
C GLN A 106 10.99 -13.85 -21.04
N ALA A 107 11.76 -12.86 -20.56
CA ALA A 107 12.55 -11.98 -21.43
C ALA A 107 13.59 -12.78 -22.22
N LEU A 108 14.36 -13.64 -21.56
CA LEU A 108 15.35 -14.50 -22.22
C LEU A 108 14.72 -15.39 -23.30
N LEU A 109 13.58 -16.02 -22.99
CA LEU A 109 12.84 -16.86 -23.94
C LEU A 109 12.29 -16.06 -25.12
N THR A 110 11.79 -14.84 -24.86
CA THR A 110 11.26 -13.94 -25.90
C THR A 110 12.35 -13.52 -26.89
N HIS A 111 13.60 -13.38 -26.45
CA HIS A 111 14.76 -13.09 -27.29
C HIS A 111 15.43 -14.34 -27.90
N GLY A 112 14.84 -15.53 -27.72
CA GLY A 112 15.30 -16.78 -28.34
C GLY A 112 16.47 -17.47 -27.63
N ALA A 113 16.74 -17.15 -26.36
CA ALA A 113 17.70 -17.90 -25.56
C ALA A 113 17.14 -19.29 -25.21
N LEU A 114 17.99 -20.33 -25.26
CA LEU A 114 17.58 -21.70 -24.97
C LEU A 114 17.72 -21.96 -23.47
N LEU A 115 16.67 -21.69 -22.70
CA LEU A 115 16.71 -21.84 -21.25
C LEU A 115 16.86 -23.32 -20.83
N ARG A 116 17.74 -23.57 -19.86
CA ARG A 116 17.96 -24.89 -19.23
C ARG A 116 17.66 -24.82 -17.75
N THR A 117 17.00 -25.86 -17.23
CA THR A 117 16.65 -25.97 -15.80
C THR A 117 17.88 -26.23 -14.94
N LYS A 118 18.87 -26.92 -15.49
CA LYS A 118 20.09 -27.34 -14.81
C LYS A 118 21.31 -26.54 -15.32
N PRO A 119 22.21 -26.08 -14.44
CA PRO A 119 23.40 -25.35 -14.86
C PRO A 119 24.37 -26.23 -15.65
N GLU A 120 24.35 -27.55 -15.47
CA GLU A 120 25.25 -28.48 -16.17
C GLU A 120 24.92 -28.63 -17.66
N GLU A 121 23.66 -28.40 -18.03
CA GLU A 121 23.15 -28.48 -19.40
C GLU A 121 23.32 -27.16 -20.17
N ALA A 122 23.77 -26.10 -19.49
CA ALA A 122 23.98 -24.78 -20.07
C ALA A 122 25.46 -24.56 -20.44
N ARG A 123 25.65 -23.79 -21.52
CA ARG A 123 26.96 -23.26 -21.91
C ARG A 123 27.25 -21.99 -21.13
N TRP A 124 26.26 -21.10 -21.05
CA TRP A 124 26.38 -19.82 -20.34
C TRP A 124 25.47 -19.77 -19.13
N ILE A 125 25.97 -19.22 -18.04
CA ILE A 125 25.19 -18.95 -16.84
C ILE A 125 24.96 -17.44 -16.80
N VAL A 126 23.70 -17.05 -16.76
CA VAL A 126 23.28 -15.65 -16.58
C VAL A 126 22.96 -15.44 -15.11
N GLU A 127 23.64 -14.47 -14.52
CA GLU A 127 23.46 -14.09 -13.13
C GLU A 127 22.85 -12.68 -13.07
N PRO A 128 21.62 -12.54 -12.58
CA PRO A 128 21.00 -11.25 -12.32
C PRO A 128 21.41 -10.72 -10.95
N ARG A 129 21.68 -9.42 -10.91
CA ARG A 129 21.96 -8.67 -9.69
C ARG A 129 20.94 -7.56 -9.57
N VAL A 130 20.21 -7.55 -8.47
CA VAL A 130 19.24 -6.50 -8.15
C VAL A 130 19.89 -5.58 -7.14
N GLY A 131 20.09 -4.32 -7.52
CA GLY A 131 20.70 -3.31 -6.66
C GLY A 131 19.66 -2.48 -5.90
N VAL A 132 18.49 -2.27 -6.50
CA VAL A 132 17.36 -1.57 -5.89
C VAL A 132 16.07 -2.25 -6.34
N TYR A 133 15.21 -2.55 -5.38
CA TYR A 133 13.84 -2.98 -5.63
C TYR A 133 12.99 -2.47 -4.47
N GLY A 134 12.51 -1.23 -4.61
CA GLY A 134 11.90 -0.51 -3.49
C GLY A 134 10.97 0.60 -3.94
N THR A 135 10.22 1.12 -2.97
CA THR A 135 9.31 2.25 -3.17
C THR A 135 9.62 3.37 -2.19
N ASP A 136 9.53 4.59 -2.67
CA ASP A 136 9.60 5.83 -1.89
C ASP A 136 8.24 6.51 -1.89
N SER A 137 7.85 7.12 -0.76
CA SER A 137 6.65 7.96 -0.68
C SER A 137 6.98 9.33 -0.09
N SER A 138 6.35 10.35 -0.65
CA SER A 138 6.46 11.73 -0.20
C SER A 138 5.08 12.37 -0.21
N ASP A 139 4.65 12.86 0.94
CA ASP A 139 3.36 13.52 1.11
C ASP A 139 3.56 14.98 1.50
N TRP A 140 2.84 15.87 0.83
CA TRP A 140 2.81 17.28 1.15
C TRP A 140 1.37 17.74 1.29
N MET A 141 1.09 18.52 2.34
CA MET A 141 -0.24 18.98 2.66
C MET A 141 -0.21 20.41 3.20
N ILE A 142 -1.16 21.22 2.74
CA ILE A 142 -1.55 22.49 3.35
C ILE A 142 -2.95 22.30 3.92
N GLY A 143 -3.08 22.38 5.25
CA GLY A 143 -4.34 22.22 5.96
C GLY A 143 -4.17 21.78 7.40
N LEU A 144 -5.26 21.34 8.01
CA LEU A 144 -5.23 20.73 9.34
C LEU A 144 -4.88 19.25 9.20
N PRO A 145 -3.73 18.80 9.72
CA PRO A 145 -3.41 17.38 9.73
C PRO A 145 -4.36 16.61 10.64
N GLN A 146 -4.43 15.31 10.48
CA GLN A 146 -5.19 14.44 11.37
C GLN A 146 -4.67 14.59 12.81
N LEU A 147 -5.50 15.16 13.69
CA LEU A 147 -5.19 15.29 15.10
C LEU A 147 -5.96 14.22 15.88
N THR A 148 -5.22 13.29 16.47
CA THR A 148 -5.77 12.36 17.46
C THR A 148 -5.74 13.06 18.81
N ILE A 149 -6.90 13.51 19.30
CA ILE A 149 -6.98 14.15 20.61
C ILE A 149 -6.93 13.04 21.67
N PRO A 150 -5.91 13.01 22.56
CA PRO A 150 -5.89 12.06 23.65
C PRO A 150 -7.06 12.33 24.60
N ILE A 151 -7.64 11.24 25.13
CA ILE A 151 -8.84 11.20 26.00
C ILE A 151 -8.71 11.97 27.33
N THR A 152 -7.59 12.64 27.57
CA THR A 152 -7.23 13.29 28.83
C THR A 152 -7.68 14.75 28.94
N ILE A 153 -8.33 15.32 27.91
CA ILE A 153 -8.83 16.71 27.93
C ILE A 153 -10.37 16.71 28.07
N PRO A 154 -10.93 17.04 29.25
CA PRO A 154 -12.38 17.10 29.45
C PRO A 154 -13.00 18.26 28.65
N GLY A 155 -14.10 17.99 27.93
CA GLY A 155 -14.88 19.01 27.20
C GLY A 155 -14.67 19.07 25.69
N LEU A 156 -13.74 18.28 25.14
CA LEU A 156 -13.60 18.08 23.69
C LEU A 156 -14.32 16.77 23.27
N PRO A 157 -14.98 16.74 22.10
CA PRO A 157 -15.62 15.53 21.62
C PRO A 157 -14.57 14.43 21.44
N MET A 158 -14.87 13.25 22.00
CA MET A 158 -14.05 12.05 21.87
C MET A 158 -13.99 11.67 20.39
N GLY A 159 -12.82 11.77 19.76
CA GLY A 159 -12.66 11.37 18.37
C GLY A 159 -11.39 11.89 17.71
N THR A 160 -11.05 11.25 16.60
CA THR A 160 -10.03 11.74 15.68
C THR A 160 -10.64 12.87 14.86
N ILE A 161 -10.08 14.08 14.93
CA ILE A 161 -10.47 15.14 14.00
C ILE A 161 -10.03 14.68 12.60
N PRO A 162 -10.98 14.49 11.66
CA PRO A 162 -10.63 14.05 10.32
C PRO A 162 -9.74 15.08 9.64
N GLU A 163 -8.84 14.61 8.79
CA GLU A 163 -7.99 15.47 7.99
C GLU A 163 -8.86 16.36 7.09
N VAL A 164 -8.67 17.68 7.17
CA VAL A 164 -9.32 18.64 6.26
C VAL A 164 -8.21 19.31 5.43
N PRO A 165 -7.68 18.62 4.41
CA PRO A 165 -6.66 19.20 3.55
C PRO A 165 -7.32 20.24 2.65
N ILE A 166 -6.85 21.49 2.68
CA ILE A 166 -7.19 22.46 1.62
C ILE A 166 -6.53 21.99 0.32
N TYR A 167 -5.29 21.50 0.44
CA TYR A 167 -4.55 20.90 -0.65
C TYR A 167 -3.67 19.77 -0.12
N LYS A 168 -3.75 18.60 -0.74
CA LYS A 168 -2.87 17.46 -0.44
C LYS A 168 -2.30 16.90 -1.72
N LYS A 169 -0.98 16.71 -1.76
CA LYS A 169 -0.29 16.03 -2.84
C LYS A 169 0.51 14.87 -2.27
N SER A 170 0.13 13.67 -2.68
CA SER A 170 0.86 12.44 -2.39
C SER A 170 1.61 12.01 -3.65
N HIS A 171 2.87 11.64 -3.50
CA HIS A 171 3.71 11.12 -4.56
C HIS A 171 4.38 9.84 -4.09
N GLN A 172 4.14 8.76 -4.81
CA GLN A 172 4.73 7.44 -4.59
C GLN A 172 5.55 7.09 -5.81
N ARG A 173 6.75 6.55 -5.59
CA ARG A 173 7.67 6.16 -6.65
C ARG A 173 8.16 4.74 -6.39
N GLY A 174 8.08 3.86 -7.37
CA GLY A 174 8.80 2.59 -7.39
C GLY A 174 10.09 2.72 -8.17
N VAL A 175 11.18 2.18 -7.67
CA VAL A 175 12.48 2.19 -8.34
C VAL A 175 13.02 0.77 -8.41
N ALA A 176 13.41 0.35 -9.62
CA ALA A 176 14.08 -0.90 -9.88
C ALA A 176 15.43 -0.62 -10.55
N ARG A 177 16.50 -1.17 -9.97
CA ARG A 177 17.84 -1.16 -10.55
C ARG A 177 18.36 -2.59 -10.61
N LEU A 178 18.72 -3.04 -11.81
CA LEU A 178 19.31 -4.35 -12.02
C LEU A 178 20.49 -4.30 -12.98
N ALA A 179 21.34 -5.31 -12.87
CA ALA A 179 22.43 -5.57 -13.79
C ALA A 179 22.59 -7.08 -13.94
N LEU A 180 22.65 -7.56 -15.16
CA LEU A 180 22.90 -8.96 -15.49
C LEU A 180 24.23 -9.10 -16.21
N PHE A 181 24.92 -10.20 -15.94
CA PHE A 181 26.06 -10.64 -16.72
C PHE A 181 25.91 -12.13 -17.04
N ALA A 182 26.50 -12.54 -18.16
CA ALA A 182 26.62 -13.93 -18.53
C ALA A 182 28.09 -14.30 -18.58
N TYR A 183 28.42 -15.47 -18.04
CA TYR A 183 29.75 -16.04 -18.13
C TYR A 183 29.68 -17.47 -18.68
N ASP A 184 30.77 -17.88 -19.33
CA ASP A 184 30.93 -19.25 -19.79
C ASP A 184 31.27 -20.16 -18.61
N ARG A 185 30.49 -21.23 -18.44
CA ARG A 185 30.65 -22.18 -17.34
C ARG A 185 32.01 -22.88 -17.39
N GLN A 186 32.55 -23.14 -18.58
CA GLN A 186 33.80 -23.90 -18.72
C GLN A 186 35.03 -23.01 -18.51
N SER A 187 35.05 -21.82 -19.12
CA SER A 187 36.20 -20.93 -19.07
C SER A 187 36.15 -19.91 -17.92
N GLY A 188 34.98 -19.69 -17.31
CA GLY A 188 34.75 -18.65 -16.30
C GLY A 188 34.82 -17.22 -16.86
N GLN A 189 34.91 -17.05 -18.18
CA GLN A 189 35.03 -15.74 -18.81
C GLN A 189 33.66 -15.09 -18.99
N VAL A 190 33.58 -13.78 -18.74
CA VAL A 190 32.37 -12.99 -19.01
C VAL A 190 32.20 -12.86 -20.52
N VAL A 191 31.05 -13.31 -21.02
CA VAL A 191 30.71 -13.29 -22.45
C VAL A 191 29.76 -12.15 -22.80
N TRP A 192 28.94 -11.70 -21.85
CA TRP A 192 27.97 -10.64 -22.05
C TRP A 192 27.65 -9.90 -20.75
N THR A 193 27.33 -8.62 -20.86
CA THR A 193 26.84 -7.80 -19.75
C THR A 193 25.77 -6.85 -20.26
N SER A 194 24.71 -6.70 -19.47
CA SER A 194 23.63 -5.74 -19.74
C SER A 194 23.97 -4.31 -19.30
N GLY A 195 25.06 -4.14 -18.55
CA GLY A 195 25.31 -2.90 -17.80
C GLY A 195 24.32 -2.73 -16.63
N THR A 196 24.35 -1.57 -15.99
CA THR A 196 23.42 -1.24 -14.90
C THR A 196 22.25 -0.47 -15.47
N VAL A 197 21.06 -1.07 -15.41
CA VAL A 197 19.81 -0.45 -15.85
C VAL A 197 19.01 -0.03 -14.64
N THR A 198 18.44 1.17 -14.70
CA THR A 198 17.52 1.69 -13.68
C THR A 198 16.26 2.17 -14.37
N ALA A 199 15.11 1.82 -13.82
CA ALA A 199 13.83 2.38 -14.21
C ALA A 199 12.99 2.67 -12.97
N ASP A 200 12.01 3.53 -13.16
CA ASP A 200 11.14 4.02 -12.12
C ASP A 200 9.71 4.14 -12.63
N ALA A 201 8.78 3.98 -11.70
CA ALA A 201 7.36 4.19 -11.90
C ALA A 201 6.87 5.21 -10.87
N ASP A 202 5.97 6.11 -11.25
CA ASP A 202 5.40 7.10 -10.35
C ASP A 202 3.87 7.05 -10.29
N ASN A 203 3.36 7.43 -9.13
CA ASN A 203 1.95 7.66 -8.88
C ASN A 203 1.78 8.93 -8.03
N ARG A 204 0.94 9.85 -8.51
CA ARG A 204 0.70 11.16 -7.91
C ARG A 204 -0.79 11.32 -7.69
N ASN A 205 -1.18 11.50 -6.43
CA ASN A 205 -2.56 11.78 -6.06
C ASN A 205 -2.65 13.21 -5.53
N THR A 206 -3.41 14.06 -6.22
CA THR A 206 -3.65 15.45 -5.79
C THR A 206 -5.09 15.60 -5.33
N HIS A 207 -5.29 16.18 -4.16
CA HIS A 207 -6.61 16.50 -3.59
C HIS A 207 -6.70 18.01 -3.40
N LEU A 208 -7.86 18.57 -3.72
CA LEU A 208 -8.18 19.98 -3.50
C LEU A 208 -9.45 20.06 -2.66
N GLY A 209 -9.30 20.29 -1.35
CA GLY A 209 -10.43 20.20 -0.42
C GLY A 209 -11.06 18.81 -0.44
N ALA A 210 -12.37 18.77 -0.65
CA ALA A 210 -13.16 17.54 -0.80
C ALA A 210 -13.19 17.00 -2.25
N ILE A 211 -12.56 17.68 -3.21
CA ILE A 211 -12.43 17.17 -4.58
C ILE A 211 -11.41 16.03 -4.52
N GLY A 212 -11.88 14.84 -4.88
CA GLY A 212 -11.19 13.55 -4.71
C GLY A 212 -9.82 13.47 -5.39
N PRO A 213 -9.14 12.31 -5.25
CA PRO A 213 -7.79 12.13 -5.78
C PRO A 213 -7.78 12.27 -7.31
N ILE A 214 -7.20 13.37 -7.79
CA ILE A 214 -6.78 13.49 -9.19
C ILE A 214 -5.47 12.70 -9.30
N GLN A 215 -5.58 11.50 -9.87
CA GLN A 215 -4.45 10.59 -10.03
C GLN A 215 -3.72 10.88 -11.34
N SER A 216 -2.39 10.83 -11.30
CA SER A 216 -1.51 11.01 -12.46
C SER A 216 -0.21 10.25 -12.26
N GLY A 217 0.47 9.86 -13.33
CA GLY A 217 1.74 9.13 -13.25
C GLY A 217 1.83 8.01 -14.27
N THR A 218 2.92 7.24 -14.23
CA THR A 218 3.17 6.15 -15.16
C THR A 218 2.25 4.94 -14.94
N LEU A 219 1.72 4.74 -13.73
CA LEU A 219 0.84 3.59 -13.44
C LEU A 219 -0.46 3.62 -14.26
N HIS A 220 -1.13 4.77 -14.28
CA HIS A 220 -2.43 4.98 -14.93
C HIS A 220 -2.33 5.23 -16.44
N ARG A 221 -1.11 5.31 -16.99
CA ARG A 221 -0.93 5.32 -18.45
C ARG A 221 -0.85 3.89 -18.99
N ARG A 222 -0.47 2.93 -18.13
CA ARG A 222 -0.10 1.57 -18.52
C ARG A 222 -1.32 0.65 -18.65
N ASP A 223 -2.28 0.79 -17.73
CA ASP A 223 -3.59 0.14 -17.75
C ASP A 223 -4.42 0.54 -18.99
N GLU A 224 -4.42 1.83 -19.36
CA GLU A 224 -5.10 2.32 -20.57
C GLU A 224 -4.45 1.84 -21.87
N SER A 225 -3.12 1.63 -21.87
CA SER A 225 -2.35 1.28 -23.07
C SER A 225 -2.28 -0.22 -23.40
N GLY A 226 -2.84 -1.09 -22.56
CA GLY A 226 -2.97 -2.53 -22.83
C GLY A 226 -1.64 -3.31 -22.81
N TYR A 227 -1.50 -4.24 -21.88
CA TYR A 227 -0.44 -5.26 -21.87
C TYR A 227 -0.75 -6.34 -22.93
N LEU A 228 -0.71 -5.99 -24.21
CA LEU A 228 -0.61 -7.00 -25.27
C LEU A 228 0.79 -6.89 -25.85
N PRO A 229 1.77 -7.69 -25.37
CA PRO A 229 2.97 -7.88 -26.16
C PRO A 229 2.53 -8.38 -27.54
N ALA A 230 2.88 -7.63 -28.59
CA ALA A 230 2.69 -8.07 -29.96
C ALA A 230 3.53 -9.35 -30.12
N MET A 231 2.88 -10.51 -30.02
CA MET A 231 3.51 -11.79 -30.29
C MET A 231 3.91 -11.80 -31.77
N PRO A 232 5.19 -11.91 -32.11
CA PRO A 232 5.59 -12.06 -33.51
C PRO A 232 5.05 -13.40 -34.00
N GLY A 233 3.99 -13.38 -34.81
CA GLY A 233 3.45 -14.58 -35.48
C GLY A 233 1.98 -14.92 -35.24
N LEU A 234 1.27 -14.22 -34.34
CA LEU A 234 -0.19 -14.36 -34.22
C LEU A 234 -0.87 -13.15 -34.84
N THR A 235 -1.08 -13.23 -36.15
CA THR A 235 -1.95 -12.33 -36.90
C THR A 235 -3.33 -12.33 -36.22
N THR A 236 -3.72 -11.19 -35.65
CA THR A 236 -5.12 -10.91 -35.29
C THR A 236 -5.91 -10.78 -36.60
N GLN A 237 -6.31 -11.92 -37.14
CA GLN A 237 -7.42 -12.03 -38.08
C GLN A 237 -8.30 -13.17 -37.59
N GLY A 238 -9.47 -12.80 -37.06
CA GLY A 238 -10.44 -13.73 -36.53
C GLY A 238 -10.89 -13.30 -35.14
N GLY A 239 -11.97 -12.52 -35.08
CA GLY A 239 -12.69 -12.31 -33.83
C GLY A 239 -13.13 -13.67 -33.29
N VAL A 240 -12.60 -14.04 -32.13
CA VAL A 240 -13.08 -15.20 -31.39
C VAL A 240 -14.40 -14.83 -30.72
N HIS A 241 -15.48 -15.37 -31.25
CA HIS A 241 -16.75 -15.49 -30.56
C HIS A 241 -16.51 -16.37 -29.33
N PHE A 242 -16.67 -15.81 -28.13
CA PHE A 242 -16.67 -16.61 -26.91
C PHE A 242 -18.01 -17.35 -26.85
N ASP A 243 -18.06 -18.55 -27.41
CA ASP A 243 -19.10 -19.50 -27.03
C ASP A 243 -18.88 -19.93 -25.58
N GLU A 244 -19.94 -19.82 -24.80
CA GLU A 244 -20.01 -20.25 -23.40
C GLU A 244 -19.60 -21.73 -23.30
N PRO A 245 -18.55 -22.08 -22.52
CA PRO A 245 -18.14 -23.48 -22.41
C PRO A 245 -19.24 -24.27 -21.67
N PRO A 246 -19.62 -25.48 -22.15
CA PRO A 246 -20.62 -26.27 -21.46
C PRO A 246 -20.14 -26.62 -20.04
N ALA A 247 -21.04 -26.41 -19.08
CA ALA A 247 -20.80 -26.65 -17.66
C ALA A 247 -20.30 -28.09 -17.41
N LEU A 248 -19.00 -28.22 -17.17
CA LEU A 248 -18.42 -29.41 -16.55
C LEU A 248 -18.87 -29.44 -15.09
N ILE A 249 -19.81 -30.33 -14.78
CA ILE A 249 -20.22 -30.63 -13.41
C ILE A 249 -19.01 -31.23 -12.69
N VAL A 250 -18.32 -30.40 -11.91
CA VAL A 250 -17.29 -30.85 -10.97
C VAL A 250 -18.03 -31.42 -9.74
N PRO A 251 -17.87 -32.70 -9.37
CA PRO A 251 -18.44 -33.20 -8.13
C PRO A 251 -17.80 -32.47 -6.95
N ALA A 252 -18.65 -31.92 -6.07
CA ALA A 252 -18.22 -31.16 -4.91
C ALA A 252 -17.32 -32.02 -4.01
N VAL A 253 -16.05 -31.65 -3.93
CA VAL A 253 -15.15 -32.13 -2.89
C VAL A 253 -15.64 -31.53 -1.56
N PRO A 254 -16.05 -32.34 -0.57
CA PRO A 254 -16.50 -31.80 0.70
C PRO A 254 -15.33 -31.10 1.41
N PRO A 255 -15.59 -29.98 2.10
CA PRO A 255 -14.55 -29.24 2.81
C PRO A 255 -13.91 -30.12 3.89
N PRO A 256 -12.60 -29.99 4.13
CA PRO A 256 -11.94 -30.72 5.21
C PRO A 256 -12.55 -30.34 6.57
N PRO A 257 -12.65 -31.29 7.52
CA PRO A 257 -13.22 -31.02 8.84
C PRO A 257 -12.38 -29.99 9.60
N LEU A 258 -13.07 -29.08 10.28
CA LEU A 258 -12.46 -28.05 11.12
C LEU A 258 -11.59 -28.68 12.23
N PRO A 259 -10.42 -28.09 12.55
CA PRO A 259 -9.62 -28.55 13.67
C PRO A 259 -10.38 -28.34 14.99
N PRO A 260 -10.20 -29.22 15.99
CA PRO A 260 -10.84 -29.08 17.29
C PRO A 260 -10.36 -27.81 18.01
N PRO A 261 -11.20 -27.20 18.86
CA PRO A 261 -10.83 -26.03 19.64
C PRO A 261 -9.65 -26.34 20.57
N PRO A 262 -8.73 -25.39 20.82
CA PRO A 262 -7.65 -25.59 21.76
C PRO A 262 -8.22 -25.83 23.17
N LEU A 263 -7.69 -26.84 23.85
CA LEU A 263 -8.02 -27.14 25.25
C LEU A 263 -7.70 -25.92 26.13
N PRO A 264 -8.45 -25.69 27.23
CA PRO A 264 -8.14 -24.62 28.17
C PRO A 264 -6.70 -24.74 28.66
N LEU A 265 -5.95 -23.64 28.65
CA LEU A 265 -4.63 -23.55 29.26
C LEU A 265 -4.75 -23.97 30.73
N GLU A 266 -4.25 -25.15 31.05
CA GLU A 266 -4.09 -25.57 32.44
C GLU A 266 -3.10 -24.61 33.08
N ALA A 267 -3.55 -23.91 34.13
CA ALA A 267 -2.75 -22.94 34.84
C ALA A 267 -1.45 -23.60 35.32
N ALA A 268 -0.31 -23.02 34.96
CA ALA A 268 0.97 -23.41 35.51
C ALA A 268 0.89 -23.35 37.05
N PRO A 269 1.36 -24.37 37.79
CA PRO A 269 1.42 -24.28 39.24
C PRO A 269 2.37 -23.14 39.63
N GLU A 270 1.93 -22.29 40.56
CA GLU A 270 2.78 -21.27 41.18
C GLU A 270 4.06 -21.91 41.74
N PRO A 271 5.23 -21.26 41.61
CA PRO A 271 6.44 -21.77 42.23
C PRO A 271 6.36 -21.63 43.76
N ASP A 272 6.45 -22.76 44.45
CA ASP A 272 6.58 -22.83 45.91
C ASP A 272 7.74 -21.94 46.42
N PRO A 273 7.50 -21.06 47.39
CA PRO A 273 8.54 -20.20 47.94
C PRO A 273 9.27 -20.95 49.06
N MET A 274 9.98 -22.06 48.76
CA MET A 274 10.96 -22.70 49.67
C MET A 274 11.62 -23.92 48.99
N ALA A 275 12.59 -23.67 48.11
CA ALA A 275 13.59 -24.68 47.73
C ALA A 275 14.91 -23.99 47.35
N ALA A 276 15.83 -23.94 48.30
CA ALA A 276 17.21 -23.49 48.09
C ALA A 276 17.97 -24.46 47.16
N PRO A 277 18.88 -23.96 46.29
CA PRO A 277 19.61 -24.83 45.38
C PRO A 277 20.74 -25.56 46.11
N LEU A 278 20.62 -26.89 46.21
CA LEU A 278 21.72 -27.78 46.58
C LEU A 278 22.53 -28.16 45.32
N GLY A 279 23.82 -27.81 45.34
CA GLY A 279 24.90 -28.67 44.81
C GLY A 279 25.32 -28.48 43.35
N LEU A 280 26.24 -27.54 43.09
CA LEU A 280 27.23 -27.66 42.02
C LEU A 280 28.41 -28.54 42.47
N PRO A 281 29.06 -29.32 41.58
CA PRO A 281 30.22 -30.14 41.94
C PRO A 281 31.48 -29.29 42.22
N PRO A 282 32.42 -29.77 43.05
CA PRO A 282 33.57 -28.98 43.48
C PRO A 282 34.59 -28.79 42.35
N ARG A 283 34.91 -27.52 42.07
CA ARG A 283 36.10 -27.14 41.30
C ARG A 283 37.31 -27.23 42.24
N ILE A 284 38.26 -28.07 41.85
CA ILE A 284 39.51 -28.33 42.58
C ILE A 284 40.29 -27.01 42.74
N LEU A 285 40.52 -26.63 43.99
CA LEU A 285 41.54 -25.68 44.43
C LEU A 285 42.82 -26.50 44.65
N GLY A 286 43.83 -26.26 43.83
CA GLY A 286 45.15 -26.88 43.94
C GLY A 286 46.24 -25.89 43.57
N ASP A 287 46.84 -25.34 44.62
CA ASP A 287 48.18 -24.78 44.76
C ASP A 287 48.70 -23.69 43.80
N GLY A 288 49.03 -22.56 44.44
CA GLY A 288 49.86 -21.51 43.87
C GLY A 288 51.33 -21.89 43.81
N MET A 289 52.03 -21.19 42.92
CA MET A 289 53.47 -20.90 42.91
C MET A 289 53.69 -20.05 41.65
N ASP A 290 54.55 -19.06 41.59
CA ASP A 290 55.14 -18.16 42.57
C ASP A 290 55.74 -17.02 41.73
N LEU A 291 55.93 -15.89 42.39
CA LEU A 291 56.65 -14.69 42.00
C LEU A 291 57.87 -14.91 41.07
N LYS A 292 58.07 -14.02 40.08
CA LYS A 292 59.22 -13.09 40.06
C LYS A 292 59.32 -12.24 38.76
N LYS A 293 59.55 -10.94 39.03
CA LYS A 293 60.13 -9.88 38.21
C LYS A 293 59.28 -9.26 37.10
#